data_AF-A0A3B8XB05-F1
#
_entry.id   AF-A0A3B8XB05-F1
#
_cell.length_a   1.000
_cell.length_b   1.000
_cell.length_c   1.000
_cell.angle_alpha   90.00
_cell.angle_beta   90.00
_cell.angle_gamma   90.00
#
_symmetry.space_group_name_H-M   'P 1'
#
loop_
_entity.id
_entity.type
_entity.pdbx_description
1 polymer ?
#
loop_
_entity_poly.entity_id
_entity_poly.type
_entity_poly.pdbx_seq_one_letter_code
_entity_poly.pdbx_strand_id
1 'polypeptide(L)'
;MKKKAASYPWKFASVGGTVRVEILSGEDIRNLYQLDRKMWTVLSCPTEGLEFDAKALHMIDVDADGRIRVDEVIKTSQWLTRVIRDANLLLKEADSLRLDDFNADDPDGARLQASARQILKNLGLEKDEISLADTADNV
;
A
#
# COMPACT_ATOMS: atom_id res chain seq x y z
N MET A 1 -35.35 3.78 10.54
CA MET A 1 -34.67 2.67 9.85
C MET A 1 -33.24 3.10 9.54
N LYS A 2 -32.21 2.46 10.13
CA LYS A 2 -30.81 2.73 9.76
C LYS A 2 -30.57 2.05 8.40
N LYS A 3 -30.19 2.81 7.37
CA LYS A 3 -29.72 2.23 6.10
C LYS A 3 -28.54 1.31 6.42
N LYS A 4 -28.68 0.00 6.17
CA LYS A 4 -27.53 -0.92 6.13
C LYS A 4 -26.64 -0.40 5.00
N ALA A 5 -25.42 0.03 5.30
CA ALA A 5 -24.43 0.26 4.26
C ALA A 5 -24.33 -1.02 3.42
N ALA A 6 -24.37 -0.90 2.09
CA ALA A 6 -24.19 -2.05 1.22
C ALA A 6 -22.79 -2.63 1.48
N SER A 7 -22.70 -3.95 1.68
CA SER A 7 -21.41 -4.64 1.82
C SER A 7 -20.59 -4.42 0.55
N TYR A 8 -19.28 -4.17 0.69
CA TYR A 8 -18.38 -4.07 -0.44
C TYR A 8 -18.44 -5.36 -1.29
N PRO A 9 -18.57 -5.27 -2.63
CA PRO A 9 -18.83 -6.41 -3.50
C PRO A 9 -17.53 -7.17 -3.84
N TRP A 10 -16.98 -7.89 -2.87
CA TRP A 10 -15.77 -8.69 -3.03
C TRP A 10 -15.91 -9.73 -4.16
N LYS A 11 -14.84 -9.88 -4.94
CA LYS A 11 -14.68 -10.97 -5.91
C LYS A 11 -13.88 -12.11 -5.28
N PHE A 12 -14.16 -13.33 -5.73
CA PHE A 12 -13.58 -14.54 -5.18
C PHE A 12 -13.19 -15.51 -6.28
N ALA A 13 -12.04 -16.15 -6.12
CA ALA A 13 -11.56 -17.22 -6.99
C ALA A 13 -11.34 -18.51 -6.20
N SER A 14 -11.51 -19.65 -6.87
CA SER A 14 -11.13 -20.96 -6.34
C SER A 14 -9.72 -21.30 -6.81
N VAL A 15 -8.77 -21.35 -5.88
CA VAL A 15 -7.37 -21.67 -6.16
C VAL A 15 -6.95 -22.83 -5.27
N GLY A 16 -6.59 -23.96 -5.89
CA GLY A 16 -6.17 -25.16 -5.15
C GLY A 16 -7.22 -25.72 -4.20
N GLY A 17 -8.51 -25.62 -4.55
CA GLY A 17 -9.63 -26.10 -3.73
C GLY A 17 -10.04 -25.18 -2.58
N THR A 18 -9.43 -24.00 -2.47
CA THR A 18 -9.79 -22.98 -1.47
C THR A 18 -10.35 -21.74 -2.14
N VAL A 19 -11.42 -21.17 -1.57
CA VAL A 19 -11.96 -19.87 -2.00
C VAL A 19 -11.11 -18.76 -1.41
N ARG A 20 -10.60 -17.87 -2.26
CA ARG A 20 -9.79 -16.71 -1.88
C ARG A 20 -10.44 -15.43 -2.38
N VAL A 21 -10.30 -14.36 -1.62
CA VAL A 21 -10.64 -13.01 -2.11
C VAL A 21 -9.66 -12.62 -3.22
N GLU A 22 -10.16 -11.97 -4.25
CA GLU A 22 -9.34 -11.36 -5.29
C GLU A 22 -9.18 -9.87 -5.02
N ILE A 23 -7.94 -9.38 -5.10
CA ILE A 23 -7.62 -7.95 -5.04
C ILE A 23 -7.28 -7.52 -6.46
N LEU A 24 -8.21 -6.85 -7.13
CA LEU A 24 -8.12 -6.50 -8.56
C LEU A 24 -8.13 -5.00 -8.82
N SER A 25 -8.40 -4.20 -7.80
CA SER A 25 -8.49 -2.74 -7.89
C SER A 25 -7.99 -2.04 -6.62
N GLY A 26 -7.66 -0.76 -6.76
CA GLY A 26 -7.36 0.10 -5.62
C GLY A 26 -8.54 0.24 -4.65
N GLU A 27 -9.78 0.10 -5.14
CA GLU A 27 -10.97 0.06 -4.28
C GLU A 27 -10.98 -1.19 -3.39
N ASP A 28 -10.50 -2.33 -3.89
CA ASP A 28 -10.40 -3.55 -3.07
C ASP A 28 -9.42 -3.31 -1.91
N ILE A 29 -8.27 -2.70 -2.18
CA ILE A 29 -7.26 -2.33 -1.17
C ILE A 29 -7.84 -1.35 -0.14
N ARG A 30 -8.55 -0.30 -0.61
CA ARG A 30 -9.19 0.70 0.26
C ARG A 30 -10.24 0.08 1.19
N ASN A 31 -10.93 -0.95 0.73
CA ASN A 31 -12.01 -1.58 1.47
C ASN A 31 -11.59 -2.80 2.29
N LEU A 32 -10.29 -3.16 2.35
CA LEU A 32 -9.77 -4.30 3.13
C LEU A 32 -10.24 -4.33 4.59
N TYR A 33 -10.46 -3.17 5.21
CA TYR A 33 -10.98 -3.09 6.59
C TYR A 33 -12.39 -3.68 6.77
N GLN A 34 -13.15 -3.86 5.68
CA GLN A 34 -14.48 -4.47 5.67
C GLN A 34 -14.44 -5.98 5.41
N LEU A 35 -13.28 -6.53 5.01
CA LEU A 35 -13.15 -7.95 4.71
C LEU A 35 -13.29 -8.78 6.00
N ASP A 36 -14.15 -9.81 5.97
CA ASP A 36 -14.31 -10.71 7.11
C ASP A 36 -12.96 -11.37 7.45
N ARG A 37 -12.57 -11.32 8.73
CA ARG A 37 -11.30 -11.90 9.22
C ARG A 37 -11.15 -13.37 8.87
N LYS A 38 -12.24 -14.12 8.70
CA LYS A 38 -12.21 -15.54 8.29
C LYS A 38 -11.72 -15.77 6.87
N MET A 39 -11.73 -14.73 6.03
CA MET A 39 -11.25 -14.79 4.65
C MET A 39 -9.74 -14.53 4.54
N TRP A 40 -9.06 -14.21 5.64
CA TRP A 40 -7.61 -14.05 5.68
C TRP A 40 -6.94 -15.40 5.89
N THR A 41 -6.19 -15.87 4.88
CA THR A 41 -5.52 -17.19 4.88
C THR A 41 -4.43 -17.30 5.94
N VAL A 42 -3.73 -16.20 6.24
CA VAL A 42 -2.62 -16.13 7.19
C VAL A 42 -2.85 -14.96 8.14
N LEU A 43 -2.81 -15.23 9.45
CA LEU A 43 -3.02 -14.22 10.49
C LEU A 43 -1.72 -13.54 10.94
N SER A 44 -0.57 -14.13 10.59
CA SER A 44 0.77 -13.58 10.83
C SER A 44 1.74 -14.00 9.73
N CYS A 45 2.38 -13.04 9.05
CA CYS A 45 3.36 -13.26 7.99
C CYS A 45 4.75 -12.85 8.49
N PRO A 46 5.81 -13.67 8.37
CA PRO A 46 7.16 -13.26 8.78
C PRO A 46 7.67 -12.09 7.93
N THR A 47 8.48 -11.19 8.52
CA THR A 47 9.15 -10.10 7.78
C THR A 47 10.41 -10.57 7.04
N GLU A 48 10.85 -11.81 7.27
CA GLU A 48 12.10 -12.39 6.80
C GLU A 48 11.88 -13.73 6.07
N GLY A 49 12.82 -14.09 5.21
CA GLY A 49 12.81 -15.39 4.50
C GLY A 49 11.72 -15.53 3.43
N LEU A 50 11.19 -14.40 2.95
CA LEU A 50 10.25 -14.32 1.84
C LEU A 50 10.97 -13.80 0.58
N GLU A 51 10.43 -14.12 -0.60
CA GLU A 51 10.86 -13.51 -1.87
C GLU A 51 10.30 -12.09 -2.03
N PHE A 52 10.47 -11.26 -0.99
CA PHE A 52 10.02 -9.87 -0.91
C PHE A 52 11.12 -9.02 -0.27
N ASP A 53 11.12 -7.71 -0.53
CA ASP A 53 12.06 -6.79 0.12
C ASP A 53 11.79 -6.71 1.63
N ALA A 54 12.72 -7.23 2.42
CA ALA A 54 12.58 -7.30 3.87
C ALA A 54 12.43 -5.91 4.49
N LYS A 55 13.10 -4.87 3.97
CA LYS A 55 13.00 -3.51 4.52
C LYS A 55 11.58 -2.98 4.39
N ALA A 56 10.93 -3.17 3.25
CA ALA A 56 9.52 -2.82 3.05
C ALA A 56 8.59 -3.59 4.01
N LEU A 57 8.83 -4.88 4.23
CA LEU A 57 8.06 -5.67 5.20
C LEU A 57 8.22 -5.16 6.64
N HIS A 58 9.42 -4.76 7.05
CA HIS A 58 9.65 -4.14 8.36
C HIS A 58 8.94 -2.79 8.53
N MET A 59 8.65 -2.05 7.45
CA MET A 59 7.84 -0.83 7.55
C MET A 59 6.37 -1.12 7.85
N ILE A 60 5.90 -2.34 7.53
CA ILE A 60 4.52 -2.78 7.80
C ILE A 60 4.40 -3.35 9.22
N ASP A 61 5.46 -3.98 9.74
CA ASP A 61 5.57 -4.49 11.11
C ASP A 61 5.79 -3.34 12.11
N VAL A 62 4.70 -2.73 12.58
CA VAL A 62 4.73 -1.51 13.40
C VAL A 62 5.17 -1.80 14.83
N ASP A 63 4.90 -3.01 15.34
CA ASP A 63 5.36 -3.42 16.68
C ASP A 63 6.74 -4.09 16.70
N ALA A 64 7.35 -4.28 15.52
CA ALA A 64 8.71 -4.78 15.32
C ALA A 64 8.95 -6.16 15.95
N ASP A 65 7.94 -7.03 15.91
CA ASP A 65 8.03 -8.40 16.44
C ASP A 65 8.44 -9.45 15.38
N GLY A 66 8.70 -8.99 14.15
CA GLY A 66 9.05 -9.81 12.99
C GLY A 66 7.84 -10.46 12.32
N ARG A 67 6.61 -10.04 12.65
CA ARG A 67 5.37 -10.64 12.14
C ARG A 67 4.32 -9.60 11.78
N ILE A 68 4.02 -9.51 10.48
CA ILE A 68 2.93 -8.71 9.95
C ILE A 68 1.58 -9.38 10.24
N ARG A 69 0.69 -8.67 10.91
CA ARG A 69 -0.68 -9.10 11.24
C ARG A 69 -1.72 -8.38 10.37
N VAL A 70 -2.93 -8.93 10.35
CA VAL A 70 -4.08 -8.40 9.57
C VAL A 70 -4.32 -6.91 9.82
N ASP A 71 -4.29 -6.50 11.10
CA ASP A 71 -4.59 -5.11 11.48
C ASP A 71 -3.50 -4.13 11.01
N GLU A 72 -2.27 -4.59 10.80
CA GLU A 72 -1.18 -3.79 10.22
C GLU A 72 -1.34 -3.64 8.72
N VAL A 73 -1.70 -4.73 8.02
CA VAL A 73 -2.03 -4.65 6.59
C VAL A 73 -3.19 -3.69 6.33
N ILE A 74 -4.23 -3.73 7.17
CA ILE A 74 -5.38 -2.81 7.07
C ILE A 74 -4.95 -1.35 7.31
N LYS A 75 -4.13 -1.08 8.34
CA LYS A 75 -3.64 0.27 8.61
C LYS A 75 -2.78 0.80 7.45
N THR A 76 -1.88 -0.04 6.93
CA THR A 76 -1.03 0.30 5.79
C THR A 76 -1.86 0.56 4.55
N SER A 77 -2.87 -0.26 4.25
CA SER A 77 -3.74 -0.04 3.09
C SER A 77 -4.55 1.25 3.19
N GLN A 78 -5.08 1.56 4.38
CA GLN A 78 -5.78 2.81 4.64
C GLN A 78 -4.87 4.03 4.50
N TRP A 79 -3.64 3.95 4.99
CA TRP A 79 -2.66 5.02 4.84
C TRP A 79 -2.27 5.22 3.37
N LEU A 80 -1.86 4.15 2.67
CA LEU A 80 -1.47 4.20 1.26
C LEU A 80 -2.58 4.80 0.39
N THR A 81 -3.81 4.31 0.52
CA THR A 81 -4.96 4.76 -0.29
C THR A 81 -5.44 6.17 0.04
N ARG A 82 -4.93 6.77 1.12
CA ARG A 82 -5.17 8.18 1.50
C ARG A 82 -4.10 9.10 0.92
N VAL A 83 -2.84 8.66 0.92
CA VAL A 83 -1.69 9.51 0.51
C VAL A 83 -1.41 9.51 -1.00
N ILE A 84 -2.01 8.60 -1.77
CA ILE A 84 -1.98 8.59 -3.24
C ILE A 84 -3.37 8.91 -3.80
N ARG A 85 -3.43 9.58 -4.96
CA ARG A 85 -4.68 9.97 -5.63
C ARG A 85 -5.40 8.77 -6.26
N ASP A 86 -4.66 7.92 -6.96
CA ASP A 86 -5.19 6.71 -7.59
C ASP A 86 -4.66 5.46 -6.89
N ALA A 87 -5.53 4.79 -6.14
CA ALA A 87 -5.18 3.55 -5.45
C ALA A 87 -4.83 2.39 -6.39
N ASN A 88 -5.22 2.44 -7.67
CA ASN A 88 -4.83 1.43 -8.66
C ASN A 88 -3.33 1.46 -8.95
N LEU A 89 -2.61 2.54 -8.60
CA LEU A 89 -1.16 2.59 -8.69
C LEU A 89 -0.49 1.49 -7.85
N LEU A 90 -1.11 1.07 -6.74
CA LEU A 90 -0.60 0.00 -5.87
C LEU A 90 -0.61 -1.38 -6.54
N LEU A 91 -1.33 -1.54 -7.66
CA LEU A 91 -1.38 -2.77 -8.43
C LEU A 91 -0.43 -2.76 -9.63
N LYS A 92 0.22 -1.62 -9.89
CA LYS A 92 1.16 -1.50 -11.00
C LYS A 92 2.54 -1.92 -10.51
N GLU A 93 3.20 -2.76 -11.30
CA GLU A 93 4.63 -3.04 -11.16
C GLU A 93 5.41 -1.83 -11.70
N ALA A 94 5.49 -0.78 -10.89
CA ALA A 94 6.21 0.45 -11.21
C ALA A 94 7.26 0.74 -10.14
N ASP A 95 8.41 1.23 -10.56
CA ASP A 95 9.51 1.66 -9.70
C ASP A 95 9.51 3.18 -9.45
N SER A 96 8.46 3.87 -9.90
CA SER A 96 8.35 5.33 -9.90
C SER A 96 6.91 5.81 -9.71
N LEU A 97 6.79 7.01 -9.17
CA LEU A 97 5.54 7.73 -8.97
C LEU A 97 5.68 9.16 -9.50
N ARG A 98 4.67 9.66 -10.22
CA ARG A 98 4.62 11.07 -10.61
C ARG A 98 4.40 11.91 -9.37
N LEU A 99 4.93 13.13 -9.36
CA LEU A 99 4.72 14.06 -8.26
C LEU A 99 3.24 14.37 -8.04
N ASP A 100 2.42 14.34 -9.10
CA ASP A 100 0.98 14.58 -8.98
C ASP A 100 0.18 13.33 -8.63
N ASP A 101 0.80 12.15 -8.55
CA ASP A 101 0.17 10.92 -8.04
C ASP A 101 -0.03 10.97 -6.52
N PHE A 102 0.75 11.79 -5.81
CA PHE A 102 0.54 12.05 -4.39
C PHE A 102 -0.72 12.88 -4.16
N ASN A 103 -1.49 12.50 -3.14
CA ASN A 103 -2.68 13.23 -2.74
C ASN A 103 -2.31 14.46 -1.90
N ALA A 104 -2.09 15.60 -2.56
CA ALA A 104 -1.76 16.85 -1.88
C ALA A 104 -2.90 17.44 -1.02
N ASP A 105 -4.12 16.89 -1.12
CA ASP A 105 -5.24 17.28 -0.26
C ASP A 105 -5.17 16.58 1.13
N ASP A 106 -4.36 15.52 1.25
CA ASP A 106 -4.03 14.87 2.52
C ASP A 106 -2.70 15.41 3.08
N PRO A 107 -2.58 15.70 4.40
CA PRO A 107 -1.35 16.23 4.97
C PRO A 107 -0.12 15.34 4.77
N ASP A 108 -0.26 14.01 4.84
CA ASP A 108 0.86 13.09 4.65
C ASP A 108 1.20 13.00 3.16
N GLY A 109 0.19 12.97 2.27
CA GLY A 109 0.39 13.02 0.82
C GLY A 109 1.10 14.29 0.35
N ALA A 110 0.71 15.46 0.88
CA ALA A 110 1.38 16.73 0.60
C ALA A 110 2.85 16.74 1.07
N ARG A 111 3.13 16.16 2.25
CA ARG A 111 4.50 16.01 2.75
C ARG A 111 5.33 15.09 1.86
N LEU A 112 4.77 13.95 1.43
CA LEU A 112 5.45 13.03 0.52
C LEU A 112 5.78 13.70 -0.82
N GLN A 113 4.82 14.44 -1.40
CA GLN A 113 5.05 15.21 -2.63
C GLN A 113 6.19 16.24 -2.46
N ALA A 114 6.18 16.99 -1.35
CA ALA A 114 7.21 17.98 -1.05
C ALA A 114 8.59 17.32 -0.86
N SER A 115 8.66 16.19 -0.16
CA SER A 115 9.88 15.40 0.01
C SER A 115 10.41 14.89 -1.33
N ALA A 116 9.55 14.34 -2.19
CA ALA A 116 9.92 13.88 -3.52
C ALA A 116 10.51 15.03 -4.36
N ARG A 117 9.86 16.21 -4.38
CA ARG A 117 10.39 17.41 -5.04
C ARG A 117 11.75 17.83 -4.47
N GLN A 118 11.92 17.74 -3.15
CA GLN A 118 13.17 18.12 -2.50
C GLN A 118 14.32 17.15 -2.83
N ILE A 119 14.04 15.85 -2.90
CA ILE A 119 15.02 14.83 -3.32
C ILE A 119 15.49 15.12 -4.75
N LEU A 120 14.56 15.31 -5.69
CA LEU A 120 14.91 15.62 -7.08
C LEU A 120 15.76 16.89 -7.19
N LYS A 121 15.40 17.94 -6.44
CA LYS A 121 16.18 19.18 -6.36
C LYS A 121 17.59 18.94 -5.82
N ASN A 122 17.74 18.14 -4.77
CA ASN A 122 19.04 17.82 -4.19
C ASN A 122 19.94 17.05 -5.16
N LEU A 123 19.35 16.20 -6.01
CA LEU A 123 20.04 15.47 -7.06
C LEU A 123 20.29 16.30 -8.33
N GLY A 124 19.76 17.53 -8.41
CA GLY A 124 19.84 18.37 -9.62
C GLY A 124 19.03 17.84 -10.81
N LEU A 125 18.00 17.03 -10.55
CA LEU A 125 17.16 16.42 -11.58
C LEU A 125 15.91 17.26 -11.83
N GLU A 126 15.67 17.62 -13.10
CA GLU A 126 14.47 18.32 -13.55
C GLU A 126 13.48 17.34 -14.19
N LYS A 127 12.74 16.61 -13.36
CA LYS A 127 11.68 15.67 -13.78
C LYS A 127 10.47 15.76 -12.84
N ASP A 128 9.34 15.22 -13.29
CA ASP A 128 8.06 15.24 -12.57
C ASP A 128 7.65 13.88 -11.98
N GLU A 129 8.61 12.97 -11.84
CA GLU A 129 8.46 11.67 -11.21
C GLU A 129 9.67 11.36 -10.31
N ILE A 130 9.41 10.66 -9.21
CA ILE A 130 10.42 10.14 -8.29
C ILE A 130 10.47 8.62 -8.44
N SER A 131 11.67 8.06 -8.63
CA SER A 131 11.89 6.62 -8.70
C SER A 131 12.57 6.07 -7.44
N LEU A 132 12.52 4.75 -7.25
CA LEU A 132 13.25 4.08 -6.18
C LEU A 132 14.75 4.40 -6.22
N ALA A 133 15.33 4.52 -7.43
CA ALA A 133 16.73 4.87 -7.62
C ALA A 133 17.07 6.29 -7.13
N ASP A 134 16.14 7.24 -7.25
CA ASP A 134 16.33 8.60 -6.71
C ASP A 134 16.29 8.63 -5.18
N THR A 135 15.60 7.67 -4.56
CA THR A 135 15.47 7.56 -3.10
C THR A 135 16.53 6.67 -2.45
N ALA A 136 17.39 6.05 -3.26
CA ALA A 136 18.46 5.22 -2.74
C ALA A 136 19.50 6.10 -2.04
N ASP A 137 19.86 5.75 -0.80
CA ASP A 137 20.99 6.34 -0.10
C ASP A 137 22.28 5.97 -0.86
N ASN A 138 22.72 6.86 -1.75
CA ASN A 138 24.06 6.83 -2.31
C ASN A 138 25.01 7.50 -1.31
N VAL A 139 25.44 6.75 -0.30
CA VAL A 139 26.57 7.10 0.58
C VAL A 139 27.76 6.24 0.23
#